data_AF-A0A7V5K5C9-F1
#
_entry.id   AF-A0A7V5K5C9-F1
#
_cell.length_a   1.000
_cell.length_b   1.000
_cell.length_c   1.000
_cell.angle_alpha   90.00
_cell.angle_beta   90.00
_cell.angle_gamma   90.00
#
_symmetry.space_group_name_H-M   'P 1'
#
loop_
_entity.id
_entity.type
_entity.pdbx_description
1 polymer ?
#
loop_
_entity_poly.entity_id
_entity_poly.type
_entity_poly.pdbx_seq_one_letter_code
_entity_poly.pdbx_strand_id
1 'polypeptide(L)'
;LGVSLVEGRVSPELIRVKDPMGPCPTLSRGEPGQPARVAAGLDSSLAEEASPGGRPGGEVLGDQDALRLARWAIQLEKHFGTPQDLEFAKAPDGELFLLQSRPLRLAPKGEAESSPLEGYRILLLAGETACPGVGWGRAVRMDEDADLESFPQGGVLVARRSSPKFIRIMARANAIVTDAGSTTGHMASLARELGVPALLNTGSATESIPPGTIITVDASARAVYEGEVPELLGRQPPTQPWDWQSSPSTPPPEMELLEKLLPMISPLYLTDPGSPEFSPEHARSLHDLARYIHEKSYEEMFGMGERLGDMRPASYLLDVFLPIDLYILDLGGGLKELPKGNKVKPSQIASIPLRALLSGMLHEKIPRFGPRFMDLGGFFSVMMRHATTAPEQERSFQEPCYALISDHYLNYTARVGYHFSVLDTYCSPTPNKNYISLMFRGGAADYSRRARRAAAIAGVLRHLGLSVSLAQDTVNARLGKATLEETRDKLEMIGRLLQFFRQMDAAMATDEHARLFQEAFIKGDYDLSQTTGNNHPSEVRENPRP
;
A
#
# COMPACT_ATOMS: atom_id res chain seq x y z
N LEU A 1 0.64 15.70 16.40
CA LEU A 1 -0.64 15.02 16.09
C LEU A 1 -0.57 13.58 16.56
N GLY A 2 -1.66 13.06 17.14
CA GLY A 2 -1.71 11.74 17.79
C GLY A 2 -1.76 10.54 16.85
N VAL A 3 -1.90 10.76 15.53
CA VAL A 3 -2.01 9.70 14.51
C VAL A 3 -0.85 8.70 14.59
N SER A 4 0.38 9.16 14.84
CA SER A 4 1.55 8.28 14.98
C SER A 4 1.48 7.33 16.18
N LEU A 5 0.77 7.70 17.25
CA LEU A 5 0.57 6.85 18.43
C LEU A 5 -0.50 5.79 18.15
N VAL A 6 -1.59 6.18 17.48
CA VAL A 6 -2.68 5.26 17.10
C VAL A 6 -2.21 4.24 16.07
N GLU A 7 -1.37 4.65 15.12
CA GLU A 7 -0.81 3.78 14.09
C GLU A 7 0.43 2.98 14.57
N GLY A 8 0.91 3.21 15.79
CA GLY A 8 2.05 2.49 16.36
C GLY A 8 3.40 2.79 15.71
N ARG A 9 3.59 4.00 15.15
CA ARG A 9 4.85 4.43 14.51
C ARG A 9 5.90 4.92 15.50
N VAL A 10 5.50 5.31 16.71
CA VAL A 10 6.37 5.81 17.79
C VAL A 10 6.04 5.11 19.10
N SER A 11 7.05 4.87 19.94
CA SER A 11 6.83 4.35 21.29
C SER A 11 6.22 5.46 22.16
N PRO A 12 5.04 5.26 22.76
CA PRO A 12 4.41 6.27 23.59
C PRO A 12 5.15 6.43 24.93
N GLU A 13 5.06 7.62 25.52
CA GLU A 13 5.24 7.75 26.97
C GLU A 13 4.03 7.10 27.66
N LEU A 14 4.29 6.15 28.57
CA LEU A 14 3.23 5.47 29.31
C LEU A 14 3.00 6.18 30.66
N ILE A 15 1.82 6.77 30.85
CA ILE A 15 1.42 7.39 32.11
C ILE A 15 0.29 6.58 32.73
N ARG A 16 0.49 6.10 33.97
CA ARG A 16 -0.53 5.38 34.74
C ARG A 16 -0.97 6.23 35.93
N VAL A 17 -2.26 6.50 36.00
CA VAL A 17 -2.88 7.23 37.11
C VAL A 17 -3.72 6.26 37.95
N LYS A 18 -3.47 6.22 39.25
CA LYS A 18 -4.25 5.45 40.23
C LYS A 18 -5.12 6.39 41.04
N ASP A 19 -6.37 5.99 41.22
CA ASP A 19 -7.38 6.72 42.00
C ASP A 19 -7.53 8.20 41.58
N PRO A 20 -7.84 8.51 40.30
CA PRO A 20 -7.86 9.87 39.77
C PRO A 20 -8.94 10.79 40.41
N MET A 21 -9.97 10.19 41.01
CA MET A 21 -11.06 10.88 41.70
C MET A 21 -10.83 10.97 43.22
N GLY A 22 -9.82 10.28 43.77
CA GLY A 22 -9.51 10.26 45.18
C GLY A 22 -8.77 11.50 45.68
N PRO A 23 -8.59 11.62 47.02
CA PRO A 23 -7.94 12.77 47.63
C PRO A 23 -6.44 12.85 47.34
N CYS A 24 -5.80 11.73 46.97
CA CYS A 24 -4.37 11.67 46.66
C CYS A 24 -4.14 10.77 45.43
N PRO A 25 -4.35 11.28 44.20
CA PRO A 25 -4.12 10.50 42.98
C PRO A 25 -2.62 10.24 42.83
N THR A 26 -2.26 9.00 42.49
CA THR A 26 -0.85 8.63 42.26
C THR A 26 -0.58 8.54 40.76
N LEU A 27 0.47 9.18 40.29
CA LEU A 27 0.90 9.16 38.89
C LEU A 27 2.24 8.44 38.78
N SER A 28 2.37 7.54 37.81
CA SER A 28 3.63 6.84 37.48
C SER A 28 3.89 6.92 35.98
N ARG A 29 5.15 7.14 35.60
CA ARG A 29 5.59 7.30 34.21
C ARG A 29 6.55 6.16 33.84
N GLY A 30 6.39 5.62 32.64
CA GLY A 30 7.35 4.70 32.01
C GLY A 30 8.52 5.45 31.37
N GLU A 31 9.54 4.73 30.89
CA GLU A 31 10.68 5.35 30.21
C GLU A 31 10.23 6.07 28.91
N PRO A 32 10.69 7.30 28.67
CA PRO A 32 10.28 8.09 27.51
C PRO A 32 10.91 7.58 26.22
N GLY A 33 10.07 7.15 25.26
CA GLY A 33 10.49 6.64 23.96
C GLY A 33 10.11 7.52 22.77
N GLN A 34 10.42 8.83 22.75
CA GLN A 34 10.06 9.67 21.60
C GLN A 34 11.24 10.39 20.92
N PRO A 35 11.71 9.90 19.76
CA PRO A 35 12.67 10.60 18.90
C PRO A 35 12.03 11.57 17.89
N ALA A 36 10.71 11.51 17.61
CA ALA A 36 10.06 12.35 16.57
C ALA A 36 8.58 12.66 16.85
N ARG A 37 8.07 13.77 16.29
CA ARG A 37 6.66 14.21 16.38
C ARG A 37 6.08 14.50 14.99
N VAL A 38 4.77 14.32 14.81
CA VAL A 38 4.07 14.77 13.58
C VAL A 38 3.46 16.15 13.80
N ALA A 39 3.86 17.13 12.99
CA ALA A 39 3.29 18.48 12.94
C ALA A 39 2.41 18.64 11.69
N ALA A 40 1.39 19.50 11.79
CA ALA A 40 0.65 19.95 10.62
C ALA A 40 1.46 21.06 9.93
N GLY A 41 1.80 20.87 8.65
CA GLY A 41 2.35 21.91 7.81
C GLY A 41 1.29 22.97 7.48
N LEU A 42 1.75 24.15 7.03
CA LEU A 42 0.89 25.28 6.62
C LEU A 42 -0.13 24.89 5.52
N ASP A 43 0.12 23.82 4.78
CA ASP A 43 -0.70 23.33 3.66
C ASP A 43 -1.57 22.12 4.03
N SER A 44 -1.90 21.91 5.31
CA SER A 44 -2.66 20.75 5.82
C SER A 44 -2.01 19.36 5.59
N SER A 45 -0.76 19.33 5.14
CA SER A 45 0.08 18.13 5.05
C SER A 45 0.63 17.74 6.43
N LEU A 46 0.78 16.44 6.69
CA LEU A 46 1.39 15.91 7.90
C LEU A 46 2.90 15.71 7.67
N ALA A 47 3.73 16.41 8.43
CA ALA A 47 5.19 16.28 8.35
C ALA A 47 5.75 15.74 9.68
N GLU A 48 6.69 14.80 9.60
CA GLU A 48 7.47 14.36 10.77
C GLU A 48 8.60 15.36 11.02
N GLU A 49 8.60 15.97 12.20
CA GLU A 49 9.66 16.85 12.68
C GLU A 49 10.41 16.20 13.85
N ALA A 50 11.72 16.43 13.92
CA ALA A 50 12.48 16.14 15.13
C ALA A 50 11.94 16.98 16.31
N SER A 51 11.79 16.38 17.49
CA SER A 51 11.28 17.10 18.66
C SER A 51 12.15 18.34 18.97
N PRO A 52 11.55 19.53 19.19
CA PRO A 52 12.30 20.72 19.55
C PRO A 52 12.98 20.47 20.89
N GLY A 53 14.32 20.50 20.90
CA GLY A 53 15.11 20.39 22.13
C GLY A 53 16.22 19.35 22.14
N GLY A 54 16.33 18.47 21.14
CA GLY A 54 17.50 17.60 20.97
C GLY A 54 17.87 16.73 22.18
N ARG A 55 16.96 16.56 23.15
CA ARG A 55 17.09 15.68 24.31
C ARG A 55 15.92 14.69 24.28
N PRO A 56 16.19 13.37 24.28
CA PRO A 56 15.16 12.40 24.63
C PRO A 56 14.79 12.66 26.09
N GLY A 57 13.50 12.93 26.39
CA GLY A 57 13.02 13.03 27.78
C GLY A 57 12.46 14.38 28.24
N GLY A 58 11.95 15.25 27.34
CA GLY A 58 11.06 16.33 27.77
C GLY A 58 9.65 15.82 28.03
N GLU A 59 9.05 16.15 29.18
CA GLU A 59 7.66 15.78 29.51
C GLU A 59 6.68 16.32 28.45
N VAL A 60 6.02 15.42 27.71
CA VAL A 60 5.10 15.79 26.61
C VAL A 60 3.72 16.17 27.14
N LEU A 61 3.30 15.54 28.25
CA LEU A 61 2.07 15.82 28.96
C LEU A 61 2.39 16.11 30.43
N GLY A 62 1.99 17.29 30.93
CA GLY A 62 2.19 17.65 32.34
C GLY A 62 1.29 16.84 33.27
N ASP A 63 1.68 16.70 34.55
CA ASP A 63 0.94 15.92 35.53
C ASP A 63 -0.52 16.38 35.70
N GLN A 64 -0.77 17.69 35.66
CA GLN A 64 -2.13 18.24 35.78
C GLN A 64 -3.03 17.82 34.61
N ASP A 65 -2.47 17.77 33.40
CA ASP A 65 -3.19 17.35 32.20
C ASP A 65 -3.48 15.86 32.21
N ALA A 66 -2.50 15.04 32.61
CA ALA A 66 -2.68 13.60 32.78
C ALA A 66 -3.78 13.28 33.81
N LEU A 67 -3.79 14.00 34.95
CA LEU A 67 -4.85 13.87 35.95
C LEU A 67 -6.21 14.30 35.41
N ARG A 68 -6.27 15.39 34.63
CA ARG A 68 -7.52 15.88 34.02
C ARG A 68 -8.10 14.86 33.04
N LEU A 69 -7.28 14.27 32.18
CA LEU A 69 -7.68 13.20 31.26
C LEU A 69 -8.15 11.94 32.01
N ALA A 70 -7.44 11.55 33.07
CA ALA A 70 -7.84 10.40 33.88
C ALA A 70 -9.21 10.62 34.56
N ARG A 71 -9.50 11.85 35.00
CA ARG A 71 -10.83 12.20 35.54
C ARG A 71 -11.91 12.16 34.47
N TRP A 72 -11.64 12.65 33.26
CA TRP A 72 -12.57 12.52 32.13
C TRP A 72 -12.86 11.06 31.79
N ALA A 73 -11.83 10.19 31.80
CA ALA A 73 -12.00 8.76 31.57
C ALA A 73 -12.97 8.12 32.57
N ILE A 74 -12.83 8.41 33.87
CA ILE A 74 -13.75 7.89 34.89
C ILE A 74 -15.16 8.45 34.73
N GLN A 75 -15.30 9.73 34.37
CA GLN A 75 -16.62 10.33 34.13
C GLN A 75 -17.33 9.71 32.92
N LEU A 76 -16.60 9.46 31.83
CA LEU A 76 -17.12 8.82 30.63
C LEU A 76 -17.44 7.34 30.87
N GLU A 77 -16.58 6.62 31.58
CA GLU A 77 -16.85 5.24 32.00
C GLU A 77 -18.13 5.16 32.85
N LYS A 78 -18.32 6.09 33.79
CA LYS A 78 -19.55 6.18 34.57
C LYS A 78 -20.78 6.51 33.72
N HIS A 79 -20.63 7.37 32.70
CA HIS A 79 -21.71 7.78 31.82
C HIS A 79 -22.16 6.65 30.89
N PHE A 80 -21.21 5.93 30.27
CA PHE A 80 -21.47 4.86 29.31
C PHE A 80 -21.59 3.46 29.95
N GLY A 81 -21.33 3.34 31.25
CA GLY A 81 -21.43 2.09 32.00
C GLY A 81 -20.39 1.02 31.62
N THR A 82 -19.39 1.37 30.81
CA THR A 82 -18.34 0.47 30.33
C THR A 82 -17.00 1.20 30.28
N PRO A 83 -15.85 0.50 30.45
CA PRO A 83 -14.53 1.11 30.27
C PRO A 83 -14.43 1.79 28.90
N GLN A 84 -13.73 2.93 28.82
CA GLN A 84 -13.63 3.72 27.59
C GLN A 84 -12.19 3.83 27.09
N ASP A 85 -12.04 3.82 25.77
CA ASP A 85 -10.84 4.15 25.01
C ASP A 85 -11.00 5.57 24.47
N LEU A 86 -10.06 6.46 24.79
CA LEU A 86 -10.17 7.89 24.54
C LEU A 86 -9.04 8.39 23.63
N GLU A 87 -9.39 9.19 22.63
CA GLU A 87 -8.44 9.97 21.86
C GLU A 87 -8.57 11.45 22.23
N PHE A 88 -7.44 12.13 22.44
CA PHE A 88 -7.41 13.54 22.85
C PHE A 88 -6.33 14.31 22.10
N ALA A 89 -6.44 15.64 22.10
CA ALA A 89 -5.42 16.55 21.62
C ALA A 89 -5.19 17.68 22.61
N LYS A 90 -3.96 18.18 22.68
CA LYS A 90 -3.61 19.41 23.40
C LYS A 90 -3.25 20.49 22.37
N ALA A 91 -3.96 21.61 22.41
CA ALA A 91 -3.73 22.75 21.54
C ALA A 91 -2.48 23.54 21.98
N PRO A 92 -1.89 24.39 21.11
CA PRO A 92 -0.69 25.17 21.43
C PRO A 92 -0.86 26.16 22.61
N ASP A 93 -2.09 26.61 22.86
CA ASP A 93 -2.46 27.45 24.01
C ASP A 93 -2.55 26.66 25.33
N GLY A 94 -2.35 25.34 25.27
CA GLY A 94 -2.39 24.43 26.41
C GLY A 94 -3.76 23.80 26.66
N GLU A 95 -4.79 24.11 25.88
CA GLU A 95 -6.13 23.58 26.08
C GLU A 95 -6.25 22.12 25.64
N LEU A 96 -6.97 21.30 26.40
CA LEU A 96 -7.20 19.88 26.12
C LEU A 96 -8.57 19.67 25.47
N PHE A 97 -8.59 18.90 24.38
CA PHE A 97 -9.78 18.51 23.65
C PHE A 97 -9.91 16.99 23.63
N LEU A 98 -11.11 16.49 23.92
CA LEU A 98 -11.47 15.10 23.67
C LEU A 98 -11.95 14.96 22.22
N LEU A 99 -11.33 14.06 21.46
CA LEU A 99 -11.62 13.86 20.04
C LEU A 99 -12.57 12.68 19.83
N GLN A 100 -12.33 11.57 20.53
CA GLN A 100 -13.11 10.34 20.40
C GLN A 100 -13.22 9.63 21.76
N SER A 101 -14.36 8.97 21.99
CA SER A 101 -14.56 7.99 23.07
C SER A 101 -15.26 6.78 22.48
N ARG A 102 -14.79 5.58 22.80
CA ARG A 102 -15.45 4.32 22.42
C ARG A 102 -15.31 3.27 23.52
N PRO A 103 -16.20 2.27 23.60
CA PRO A 103 -16.07 1.20 24.59
C PRO A 103 -14.74 0.45 24.46
N LEU A 104 -13.99 0.40 25.54
CA LEU A 104 -12.77 -0.39 25.69
C LEU A 104 -13.13 -1.80 26.16
N ARG A 105 -12.95 -2.79 25.29
CA ARG A 105 -13.04 -4.19 25.70
C ARG A 105 -11.79 -4.56 26.49
N LEU A 106 -11.95 -4.61 27.81
CA LEU A 106 -10.95 -5.18 28.72
C LEU A 106 -11.28 -6.66 28.93
N ALA A 107 -10.26 -7.52 28.90
CA ALA A 107 -10.38 -8.85 29.47
C ALA A 107 -10.73 -8.72 30.97
N PRO A 108 -11.52 -9.64 31.54
CA PRO A 108 -11.90 -9.56 32.96
C PRO A 108 -10.66 -9.46 33.85
N LYS A 109 -10.69 -8.51 34.81
CA LYS A 109 -9.66 -8.34 35.85
C LYS A 109 -9.60 -9.62 36.68
N GLY A 110 -8.61 -10.47 36.41
CA GLY A 110 -8.39 -11.73 37.12
C GLY A 110 -6.99 -12.34 36.97
N GLU A 111 -6.21 -11.99 35.95
CA GLU A 111 -4.85 -12.49 35.82
C GLU A 111 -3.86 -11.39 36.19
N ALA A 112 -3.37 -11.44 37.43
CA ALA A 112 -2.07 -10.86 37.77
C ALA A 112 -1.04 -11.34 36.75
N GLU A 113 -0.04 -10.51 36.41
CA GLU A 113 1.10 -10.91 35.56
C GLU A 113 1.53 -12.33 35.96
N SER A 114 1.18 -13.30 35.13
CA SER A 114 1.52 -14.69 35.42
C SER A 114 3.01 -14.81 35.19
N SER A 115 3.75 -15.23 36.22
CA SER A 115 5.14 -15.61 36.02
C SER A 115 5.21 -16.75 35.01
N PRO A 116 6.18 -16.74 34.07
CA PRO A 116 6.40 -17.86 33.17
C PRO A 116 6.53 -19.18 33.94
N LEU A 117 6.00 -20.26 33.39
CA LEU A 117 6.14 -21.58 34.00
C LEU A 117 7.59 -22.05 33.93
N GLU A 118 8.07 -22.56 35.06
CA GLU A 118 9.36 -23.23 35.15
C GLU A 118 9.27 -24.67 34.59
N GLY A 119 10.38 -25.20 34.08
CA GLY A 119 10.47 -26.57 33.57
C GLY A 119 10.22 -26.71 32.06
N TYR A 120 9.76 -25.64 31.38
CA TYR A 120 9.59 -25.61 29.93
C TYR A 120 10.66 -24.76 29.25
N ARG A 121 11.06 -25.13 28.02
CA ARG A 121 12.01 -24.33 27.24
C ARG A 121 11.30 -23.10 26.68
N ILE A 122 11.69 -21.93 27.14
CA ILE A 122 11.20 -20.65 26.63
C ILE A 122 11.98 -20.27 25.38
N LEU A 123 11.29 -20.11 24.25
CA LEU A 123 11.85 -19.60 23.00
C LEU A 123 11.93 -18.07 22.99
N LEU A 124 10.99 -17.41 23.68
CA LEU A 124 10.90 -15.96 23.72
C LEU A 124 10.24 -15.50 25.02
N LEU A 125 10.86 -14.57 25.72
CA LEU A 125 10.28 -13.87 26.87
C LEU A 125 10.34 -12.36 26.60
N ALA A 126 9.42 -11.89 25.75
CA ALA A 126 9.44 -10.54 25.24
C ALA A 126 8.07 -10.12 24.71
N GLY A 127 7.96 -8.83 24.37
CA GLY A 127 6.78 -8.25 23.77
C GLY A 127 5.74 -7.74 24.77
N GLU A 128 4.68 -7.22 24.20
CA GLU A 128 3.58 -6.57 24.88
C GLU A 128 2.28 -7.32 24.60
N THR A 129 1.51 -7.57 25.65
CA THR A 129 0.23 -8.27 25.58
C THR A 129 -0.82 -7.37 24.94
N ALA A 130 -1.25 -7.71 23.73
CA ALA A 130 -2.38 -7.07 23.06
C ALA A 130 -3.70 -7.71 23.47
N CYS A 131 -3.75 -9.04 23.50
CA CYS A 131 -4.87 -9.82 24.01
C CYS A 131 -4.31 -10.92 24.92
N PRO A 132 -4.69 -10.96 26.21
CA PRO A 132 -4.23 -12.01 27.13
C PRO A 132 -4.82 -13.37 26.76
N GLY A 133 -4.28 -14.41 27.39
CA GLY A 133 -4.69 -15.80 27.17
C GLY A 133 -3.57 -16.69 26.62
N VAL A 134 -3.91 -17.97 26.45
CA VAL A 134 -2.97 -19.01 26.00
C VAL A 134 -3.48 -19.64 24.72
N GLY A 135 -2.60 -19.70 23.72
CA GLY A 135 -2.86 -20.39 22.45
C GLY A 135 -1.66 -21.21 22.01
N TRP A 136 -1.90 -22.34 21.36
CA TRP A 136 -0.84 -23.23 20.90
C TRP A 136 -1.11 -23.73 19.50
N GLY A 137 -0.05 -24.16 18.82
CA GLY A 137 -0.15 -24.75 17.49
C GLY A 137 1.14 -24.62 16.71
N ARG A 138 1.07 -24.95 15.42
CA ARG A 138 2.21 -24.85 14.51
C ARG A 138 2.53 -23.38 14.23
N ALA A 139 3.76 -22.95 14.51
CA ALA A 139 4.24 -21.62 14.16
C ALA A 139 4.30 -21.48 12.64
N VAL A 140 3.45 -20.61 12.08
CA VAL A 140 3.43 -20.32 10.64
C VAL A 140 3.91 -18.90 10.43
N ARG A 141 5.09 -18.80 9.83
CA ARG A 141 5.67 -17.51 9.47
C ARG A 141 4.92 -16.96 8.27
N MET A 142 4.34 -15.78 8.41
CA MET A 142 3.64 -15.10 7.33
C MET A 142 4.31 -13.75 7.04
N ASP A 143 4.54 -13.49 5.76
CA ASP A 143 4.94 -12.20 5.22
C ASP A 143 3.82 -11.62 4.35
N GLU A 144 4.11 -10.57 3.58
CA GLU A 144 3.09 -9.89 2.77
C GLU A 144 2.68 -10.65 1.50
N ASP A 145 3.50 -11.61 1.06
CA ASP A 145 3.32 -12.40 -0.17
C ASP A 145 2.84 -13.83 0.12
N ALA A 146 2.83 -14.24 1.38
CA ALA A 146 2.41 -15.56 1.79
C ALA A 146 0.95 -15.86 1.39
N ASP A 147 0.74 -17.08 0.90
CA ASP A 147 -0.59 -17.60 0.58
C ASP A 147 -1.40 -17.81 1.86
N LEU A 148 -2.34 -16.91 2.10
CA LEU A 148 -3.23 -16.95 3.26
C LEU A 148 -4.11 -18.21 3.27
N GLU A 149 -4.45 -18.78 2.11
CA GLU A 149 -5.31 -19.97 2.06
C GLU A 149 -4.63 -21.19 2.66
N SER A 150 -3.31 -21.28 2.49
CA SER A 150 -2.46 -22.33 3.06
C SER A 150 -2.31 -22.29 4.59
N PHE A 151 -2.77 -21.23 5.27
CA PHE A 151 -2.69 -21.13 6.73
C PHE A 151 -3.56 -22.22 7.39
N PRO A 152 -2.99 -23.11 8.22
CA PRO A 152 -3.71 -24.21 8.82
C PRO A 152 -4.67 -23.72 9.91
N GLN A 153 -5.79 -24.42 10.08
CA GLN A 153 -6.66 -24.23 11.24
C GLN A 153 -5.87 -24.53 12.54
N GLY A 154 -5.94 -23.62 13.50
CA GLY A 154 -5.23 -23.74 14.79
C GLY A 154 -3.74 -23.41 14.72
N GLY A 155 -3.26 -22.80 13.63
CA GLY A 155 -1.88 -22.32 13.53
C GLY A 155 -1.59 -21.15 14.48
N VAL A 156 -0.31 -20.92 14.79
CA VAL A 156 0.16 -19.72 15.48
C VAL A 156 0.78 -18.80 14.44
N LEU A 157 0.20 -17.61 14.27
CA LEU A 157 0.67 -16.63 13.31
C LEU A 157 1.93 -15.93 13.85
N VAL A 158 3.06 -16.08 13.15
CA VAL A 158 4.30 -15.38 13.46
C VAL A 158 4.65 -14.44 12.30
N ALA A 159 4.76 -13.14 12.56
CA ALA A 159 5.02 -12.17 11.49
C ALA A 159 5.92 -11.03 11.94
N ARG A 160 6.69 -10.45 11.01
CA ARG A 160 7.58 -9.33 11.34
C ARG A 160 6.80 -8.06 11.68
N ARG A 161 5.69 -7.83 10.98
CA ARG A 161 4.85 -6.64 11.12
C ARG A 161 3.37 -7.03 11.02
N SER A 162 2.51 -6.20 11.59
CA SER A 162 1.07 -6.32 11.40
C SER A 162 0.66 -6.07 9.94
N SER A 163 -0.25 -6.89 9.41
CA SER A 163 -0.83 -6.68 8.08
C SER A 163 -2.35 -6.83 8.12
N PRO A 164 -3.13 -5.90 7.51
CA PRO A 164 -4.59 -6.05 7.34
C PRO A 164 -4.99 -7.32 6.59
N LYS A 165 -4.11 -7.93 5.80
CA LYS A 165 -4.38 -9.21 5.14
C LYS A 165 -4.60 -10.34 6.15
N PHE A 166 -3.96 -10.27 7.32
CA PHE A 166 -4.05 -11.32 8.34
C PHE A 166 -5.43 -11.41 8.98
N ILE A 167 -6.28 -10.40 8.84
CA ILE A 167 -7.68 -10.44 9.31
C ILE A 167 -8.41 -11.68 8.79
N ARG A 168 -8.14 -12.07 7.53
CA ARG A 168 -8.74 -13.26 6.90
C ARG A 168 -8.32 -14.59 7.56
N ILE A 169 -7.22 -14.60 8.31
CA ILE A 169 -6.66 -15.81 8.93
C ILE A 169 -6.68 -15.76 10.46
N MET A 170 -6.89 -14.59 11.06
CA MET A 170 -6.96 -14.42 12.52
C MET A 170 -8.00 -15.33 13.16
N ALA A 171 -9.18 -15.49 12.54
CA ALA A 171 -10.23 -16.40 13.03
C ALA A 171 -9.82 -17.89 13.01
N ARG A 172 -8.76 -18.25 12.27
CA ARG A 172 -8.19 -19.61 12.23
C ARG A 172 -6.95 -19.76 13.11
N ALA A 173 -6.41 -18.66 13.62
CA ALA A 173 -5.19 -18.66 14.41
C ALA A 173 -5.49 -18.87 15.91
N ASN A 174 -4.72 -19.73 16.57
CA ASN A 174 -4.84 -19.93 18.00
C ASN A 174 -4.05 -18.90 18.81
N ALA A 175 -3.03 -18.28 18.22
CA ALA A 175 -2.30 -17.16 18.79
C ALA A 175 -1.59 -16.34 17.72
N ILE A 176 -1.20 -15.12 18.07
CA ILE A 176 -0.50 -14.17 17.20
C ILE A 176 0.76 -13.66 17.90
N VAL A 177 1.89 -13.68 17.21
CA VAL A 177 3.16 -13.15 17.69
C VAL A 177 3.78 -12.27 16.61
N THR A 178 4.07 -11.01 16.91
CA THR A 178 4.77 -10.13 15.96
C THR A 178 5.98 -9.38 16.52
N ASP A 179 6.98 -9.15 15.67
CA ASP A 179 8.20 -8.42 16.05
C ASP A 179 7.92 -6.94 16.26
N ALA A 180 7.05 -6.35 15.44
CA ALA A 180 6.63 -4.96 15.54
C ALA A 180 5.10 -4.83 15.57
N GLY A 181 4.62 -3.79 16.24
CA GLY A 181 3.20 -3.45 16.40
C GLY A 181 2.94 -2.78 17.75
N SER A 182 1.81 -2.10 17.89
CA SER A 182 1.39 -1.48 19.16
C SER A 182 0.18 -2.21 19.75
N THR A 183 0.11 -2.32 21.07
CA THR A 183 -1.06 -2.83 21.82
C THR A 183 -2.32 -1.95 21.66
N THR A 184 -2.18 -0.71 21.20
CA THR A 184 -3.28 0.19 20.83
C THR A 184 -3.61 0.17 19.34
N GLY A 185 -2.81 -0.53 18.52
CA GLY A 185 -2.96 -0.55 17.07
C GLY A 185 -4.15 -1.36 16.57
N HIS A 186 -4.40 -1.28 15.26
CA HIS A 186 -5.52 -1.96 14.60
C HIS A 186 -5.50 -3.49 14.82
N MET A 187 -4.33 -4.12 14.68
CA MET A 187 -4.19 -5.57 14.87
C MET A 187 -4.45 -5.99 16.33
N ALA A 188 -4.01 -5.19 17.31
CA ALA A 188 -4.27 -5.44 18.72
C ALA A 188 -5.77 -5.31 19.07
N SER A 189 -6.45 -4.36 18.45
CA SER A 189 -7.89 -4.18 18.61
C SER A 189 -8.67 -5.38 18.06
N LEU A 190 -8.30 -5.86 16.87
CA LEU A 190 -8.92 -7.04 16.26
C LEU A 190 -8.60 -8.34 17.01
N ALA A 191 -7.38 -8.50 17.52
CA ALA A 191 -7.02 -9.65 18.34
C ALA A 191 -7.90 -9.73 19.60
N ARG A 192 -8.14 -8.59 20.27
CA ARG A 192 -9.07 -8.49 21.40
C ARG A 192 -10.53 -8.74 21.01
N GLU A 193 -10.94 -8.26 19.85
CA GLU A 193 -12.31 -8.45 19.35
C GLU A 193 -12.61 -9.93 19.04
N LEU A 194 -11.64 -10.64 18.46
CA LEU A 194 -11.74 -12.06 18.13
C LEU A 194 -11.34 -12.98 19.30
N GLY A 195 -10.87 -12.43 20.42
CA GLY A 195 -10.40 -13.18 21.57
C GLY A 195 -9.16 -14.05 21.29
N VAL A 196 -8.34 -13.67 20.31
CA VAL A 196 -7.14 -14.42 19.93
C VAL A 196 -5.95 -13.92 20.76
N PRO A 197 -5.30 -14.78 21.58
CA PRO A 197 -4.10 -14.41 22.34
C PRO A 197 -3.03 -13.78 21.45
N ALA A 198 -2.51 -12.62 21.85
CA ALA A 198 -1.61 -11.84 21.01
C ALA A 198 -0.48 -11.15 21.77
N LEU A 199 0.75 -11.44 21.36
CA LEU A 199 1.98 -10.76 21.76
C LEU A 199 2.55 -9.94 20.61
N LEU A 200 2.63 -8.63 20.81
CA LEU A 200 3.15 -7.69 19.81
C LEU A 200 4.48 -7.10 20.28
N ASN A 201 5.17 -6.37 19.41
CA ASN A 201 6.41 -5.67 19.74
C ASN A 201 7.50 -6.57 20.36
N THR A 202 7.57 -7.84 19.93
CA THR A 202 8.54 -8.80 20.50
C THR A 202 9.98 -8.57 20.06
N GLY A 203 10.19 -7.77 19.00
CA GLY A 203 11.49 -7.44 18.41
C GLY A 203 12.20 -8.57 17.67
N SER A 204 12.00 -9.83 18.06
CA SER A 204 12.83 -10.97 17.62
C SER A 204 12.09 -12.31 17.52
N ALA A 205 10.75 -12.33 17.57
CA ALA A 205 9.98 -13.57 17.41
C ALA A 205 10.23 -14.26 16.07
N THR A 206 10.34 -13.53 14.95
CA THR A 206 10.58 -14.18 13.63
C THR A 206 11.97 -14.78 13.48
N GLU A 207 12.90 -14.43 14.37
CA GLU A 207 14.27 -14.97 14.42
C GLU A 207 14.38 -16.09 15.46
N SER A 208 13.71 -15.93 16.60
CA SER A 208 13.79 -16.85 17.75
C SER A 208 12.90 -18.08 17.61
N ILE A 209 11.79 -17.97 16.86
CA ILE A 209 10.81 -19.06 16.67
C ILE A 209 11.06 -19.74 15.32
N PRO A 210 11.50 -21.02 15.30
CA PRO A 210 11.71 -21.72 14.04
C PRO A 210 10.37 -22.02 13.34
N PRO A 211 10.23 -21.72 12.03
CA PRO A 211 9.00 -21.99 11.29
C PRO A 211 8.60 -23.47 11.31
N GLY A 212 7.30 -23.72 11.47
CA GLY A 212 6.73 -25.06 11.43
C GLY A 212 6.82 -25.84 12.74
N THR A 213 7.45 -25.28 13.78
CA THR A 213 7.56 -25.89 15.12
C THR A 213 6.24 -25.72 15.88
N ILE A 214 5.88 -26.69 16.72
CA ILE A 214 4.78 -26.51 17.67
C ILE A 214 5.24 -25.59 18.79
N ILE A 215 4.45 -24.58 19.09
CA ILE A 215 4.72 -23.63 20.17
C ILE A 215 3.47 -23.37 20.98
N THR A 216 3.68 -22.93 22.22
CA THR A 216 2.63 -22.41 23.10
C THR A 216 2.93 -20.95 23.42
N VAL A 217 1.98 -20.07 23.14
CA VAL A 217 2.04 -18.64 23.42
C VAL A 217 1.22 -18.35 24.66
N ASP A 218 1.87 -17.91 25.72
CA ASP A 218 1.23 -17.35 26.91
C ASP A 218 1.32 -15.83 26.82
N ALA A 219 0.25 -15.23 26.28
CA ALA A 219 0.20 -13.79 26.13
C ALA A 219 0.06 -13.09 27.49
N SER A 220 -0.46 -13.75 28.52
CA SER A 220 -0.55 -13.21 29.89
C SER A 220 0.82 -13.12 30.56
N ALA A 221 1.69 -14.12 30.37
CA ALA A 221 3.05 -14.15 30.91
C ALA A 221 4.11 -13.51 30.01
N ARG A 222 3.73 -13.09 28.78
CA ARG A 222 4.66 -12.60 27.74
C ARG A 222 5.73 -13.62 27.35
N ALA A 223 5.35 -14.90 27.34
CA ALA A 223 6.25 -16.02 27.09
C ALA A 223 5.78 -16.87 25.90
N VAL A 224 6.73 -17.34 25.10
CA VAL A 224 6.51 -18.36 24.07
C VAL A 224 7.38 -19.56 24.40
N TYR A 225 6.76 -20.72 24.54
CA TYR A 225 7.40 -21.98 24.88
C TYR A 225 7.56 -22.86 23.63
N GLU A 226 8.62 -23.67 23.62
CA GLU A 226 8.76 -24.76 22.65
C GLU A 226 7.81 -25.90 23.01
N GLY A 227 7.05 -26.37 22.03
CA GLY A 227 6.10 -27.46 22.21
C GLY A 227 4.74 -27.03 22.78
N GLU A 228 3.91 -28.03 23.01
CA GLU A 228 2.62 -27.90 23.71
C GLU A 228 2.88 -27.91 25.22
N VAL A 229 2.29 -26.96 25.96
CA VAL A 229 2.41 -26.86 27.43
C VAL A 229 1.03 -27.10 28.06
N PRO A 230 0.68 -28.36 28.40
CA PRO A 230 -0.68 -28.73 28.81
C PRO A 230 -1.21 -27.99 30.04
N GLU A 231 -0.33 -27.62 30.98
CA GLU A 231 -0.68 -26.92 32.21
C GLU A 231 -1.18 -25.50 31.96
N LEU A 232 -0.82 -24.89 30.83
CA LEU A 232 -1.32 -23.58 30.41
C LEU A 232 -2.63 -23.71 29.63
N LEU A 233 -2.88 -24.83 28.96
CA LEU A 233 -4.10 -25.06 28.20
C LEU A 233 -5.33 -25.15 29.09
N GLY A 234 -5.17 -25.61 30.34
CA GLY A 234 -6.23 -25.62 31.35
C GLY A 234 -6.63 -24.24 31.89
N ARG A 235 -5.89 -23.16 31.55
CA ARG A 235 -6.21 -21.77 31.95
C ARG A 235 -7.07 -21.02 30.93
N GLN A 236 -7.49 -21.67 29.85
CA GLN A 236 -8.36 -21.04 28.86
C GLN A 236 -9.71 -20.66 29.50
N PRO A 237 -10.17 -19.40 29.41
CA PRO A 237 -11.62 -19.21 29.29
C PRO A 237 -12.05 -19.98 28.04
N PRO A 238 -13.17 -20.72 28.08
CA PRO A 238 -13.52 -21.67 27.03
C PRO A 238 -13.47 -20.98 25.67
N THR A 239 -12.51 -21.38 24.83
CA THR A 239 -12.47 -21.04 23.41
C THR A 239 -13.55 -21.86 22.72
N GLN A 240 -14.81 -21.58 23.02
CA GLN A 240 -15.82 -21.78 22.02
C GLN A 240 -15.74 -20.57 21.08
N PRO A 241 -15.70 -20.75 19.75
CA PRO A 241 -16.05 -19.65 18.87
C PRO A 241 -17.39 -19.11 19.38
N TRP A 242 -17.41 -17.83 19.71
CA TRP A 242 -18.62 -17.17 20.21
C TRP A 242 -19.80 -17.55 19.32
N ASP A 243 -20.72 -18.33 19.88
CA ASP A 243 -21.98 -18.68 19.26
C ASP A 243 -23.03 -17.67 19.76
N TRP A 244 -23.36 -16.70 18.92
CA TRP A 244 -24.37 -15.67 19.24
C TRP A 244 -25.74 -16.29 19.58
N GLN A 245 -25.98 -17.55 19.19
CA GLN A 245 -27.25 -18.24 19.43
C GLN A 245 -27.40 -18.78 20.86
N SER A 246 -26.30 -18.90 21.62
CA SER A 246 -26.31 -19.56 22.93
C SER A 246 -26.16 -18.62 24.13
N SER A 247 -26.20 -17.29 23.92
CA SER A 247 -26.33 -16.35 25.03
C SER A 247 -27.78 -16.34 25.58
N PRO A 248 -28.02 -16.55 26.89
CA PRO A 248 -29.38 -16.60 27.47
C PRO A 248 -30.13 -15.25 27.48
N SER A 249 -29.50 -14.18 27.02
CA SER A 249 -30.09 -12.84 26.95
C SER A 249 -30.52 -12.54 25.53
N THR A 250 -31.80 -12.21 25.35
CA THR A 250 -32.35 -11.63 24.12
C THR A 250 -31.34 -10.65 23.49
N PRO A 251 -31.00 -10.80 22.19
CA PRO A 251 -30.05 -9.89 21.55
C PRO A 251 -30.51 -8.44 21.74
N PRO A 252 -29.59 -7.49 21.98
CA PRO A 252 -29.95 -6.08 22.08
C PRO A 252 -30.75 -5.65 20.84
N PRO A 253 -31.75 -4.75 20.96
CA PRO A 253 -32.57 -4.30 19.83
C PRO A 253 -31.74 -3.81 18.64
N GLU A 254 -30.57 -3.22 18.90
CA GLU A 254 -29.61 -2.75 17.90
C GLU A 254 -28.97 -3.91 17.13
N MET A 255 -28.76 -5.06 17.78
CA MET A 255 -28.17 -6.26 17.19
C MET A 255 -29.19 -6.98 16.29
N GLU A 256 -30.46 -7.05 16.70
CA GLU A 256 -31.52 -7.55 15.81
C GLU A 256 -31.67 -6.69 14.55
N LEU A 257 -31.57 -5.36 14.72
CA LEU A 257 -31.59 -4.45 13.58
C LEU A 257 -30.38 -4.69 12.68
N LEU A 258 -29.19 -4.85 13.27
CA LEU A 258 -27.97 -5.12 12.54
C LEU A 258 -28.03 -6.44 11.76
N GLU A 259 -28.51 -7.54 12.36
CA GLU A 259 -28.68 -8.83 11.69
C GLU A 259 -29.66 -8.76 10.51
N LYS A 260 -30.72 -7.95 10.62
CA LYS A 260 -31.67 -7.70 9.53
C LYS A 260 -31.04 -6.87 8.40
N LEU A 261 -30.18 -5.91 8.74
CA LEU A 261 -29.57 -5.00 7.77
C LEU A 261 -28.31 -5.58 7.10
N LEU A 262 -27.51 -6.39 7.79
CA LEU A 262 -26.23 -6.89 7.31
C LEU A 262 -26.32 -7.55 5.92
N PRO A 263 -27.32 -8.42 5.62
CA PRO A 263 -27.49 -9.03 4.30
C PRO A 263 -27.75 -8.03 3.17
N MET A 264 -28.29 -6.84 3.50
CA MET A 264 -28.57 -5.77 2.55
C MET A 264 -27.39 -4.81 2.38
N ILE A 265 -26.36 -4.90 3.23
CA ILE A 265 -25.24 -3.97 3.24
C ILE A 265 -23.96 -4.65 2.75
N SER A 266 -23.55 -5.74 3.39
CA SER A 266 -22.18 -6.28 3.28
C SER A 266 -21.92 -7.26 2.11
N PRO A 267 -22.83 -8.16 1.73
CA PRO A 267 -22.55 -9.16 0.71
C PRO A 267 -22.22 -8.52 -0.64
N LEU A 268 -21.27 -9.11 -1.39
CA LEU A 268 -20.90 -8.65 -2.73
C LEU A 268 -21.34 -9.70 -3.75
N TYR A 269 -22.36 -9.37 -4.54
CA TYR A 269 -22.89 -10.20 -5.62
C TYR A 269 -22.42 -9.70 -7.00
N LEU A 270 -22.20 -8.40 -7.16
CA LEU A 270 -21.64 -7.79 -8.38
C LEU A 270 -20.13 -7.97 -8.44
N THR A 271 -19.69 -9.17 -8.83
CA THR A 271 -18.27 -9.58 -8.76
C THR A 271 -17.51 -9.44 -10.08
N ASP A 272 -18.19 -9.57 -11.23
CA ASP A 272 -17.57 -9.52 -12.57
C ASP A 272 -18.03 -8.30 -13.37
N PRO A 273 -17.19 -7.25 -13.52
CA PRO A 273 -17.45 -6.08 -14.36
C PRO A 273 -17.76 -6.35 -15.83
N GLY A 274 -17.26 -7.46 -16.39
CA GLY A 274 -17.45 -7.81 -17.79
C GLY A 274 -18.79 -8.50 -18.08
N SER A 275 -19.54 -8.86 -17.04
CA SER A 275 -20.82 -9.54 -17.17
C SER A 275 -21.93 -8.57 -17.59
N PRO A 276 -22.87 -8.98 -18.46
CA PRO A 276 -24.09 -8.22 -18.70
C PRO A 276 -24.96 -8.05 -17.45
N GLU A 277 -24.73 -8.85 -16.41
CA GLU A 277 -25.37 -8.72 -15.10
C GLU A 277 -24.69 -7.66 -14.21
N PHE A 278 -23.56 -7.08 -14.63
CA PHE A 278 -22.90 -5.98 -13.92
C PHE A 278 -23.62 -4.66 -14.16
N SER A 279 -24.79 -4.52 -13.55
CA SER A 279 -25.67 -3.37 -13.75
C SER A 279 -26.35 -2.92 -12.45
N PRO A 280 -26.85 -1.67 -12.38
CA PRO A 280 -27.55 -1.17 -11.21
C PRO A 280 -28.75 -2.03 -10.83
N GLU A 281 -29.45 -2.60 -11.81
CA GLU A 281 -30.65 -3.41 -11.64
C GLU A 281 -30.36 -4.75 -10.94
N HIS A 282 -29.10 -5.19 -10.96
CA HIS A 282 -28.66 -6.44 -10.32
C HIS A 282 -27.94 -6.20 -8.98
N ALA A 283 -27.82 -4.95 -8.53
CA ALA A 283 -27.27 -4.64 -7.21
C ALA A 283 -28.25 -5.10 -6.11
N ARG A 284 -27.79 -5.99 -5.23
CA ARG A 284 -28.60 -6.56 -4.13
C ARG A 284 -28.19 -6.06 -2.76
N SER A 285 -27.07 -5.34 -2.67
CA SER A 285 -26.58 -4.75 -1.43
C SER A 285 -26.00 -3.33 -1.65
N LEU A 286 -25.79 -2.60 -0.55
CA LEU A 286 -25.04 -1.34 -0.61
C LEU A 286 -23.59 -1.54 -1.08
N HIS A 287 -22.97 -2.69 -0.79
CA HIS A 287 -21.63 -3.02 -1.28
C HIS A 287 -21.62 -3.22 -2.80
N ASP A 288 -22.66 -3.82 -3.39
CA ASP A 288 -22.82 -3.93 -4.84
C ASP A 288 -22.92 -2.55 -5.50
N LEU A 289 -23.71 -1.65 -4.92
CA LEU A 289 -23.83 -0.26 -5.37
C LEU A 289 -22.49 0.46 -5.31
N ALA A 290 -21.75 0.33 -4.20
CA ALA A 290 -20.41 0.90 -4.06
C ALA A 290 -19.43 0.32 -5.09
N ARG A 291 -19.47 -1.01 -5.32
CA ARG A 291 -18.62 -1.68 -6.31
C ARG A 291 -18.95 -1.22 -7.73
N TYR A 292 -20.22 -1.08 -8.07
CA TYR A 292 -20.69 -0.58 -9.36
C TYR A 292 -20.26 0.87 -9.59
N ILE A 293 -20.49 1.76 -8.60
CA ILE A 293 -20.06 3.17 -8.69
C ILE A 293 -18.54 3.24 -8.83
N HIS A 294 -17.79 2.44 -8.07
CA HIS A 294 -16.34 2.39 -8.18
C HIS A 294 -15.89 1.96 -9.59
N GLU A 295 -16.48 0.92 -10.14
CA GLU A 295 -16.18 0.44 -11.49
C GLU A 295 -16.56 1.47 -12.56
N LYS A 296 -17.73 2.13 -12.45
CA LYS A 296 -18.11 3.21 -13.37
C LYS A 296 -17.25 4.44 -13.23
N SER A 297 -16.83 4.79 -12.02
CA SER A 297 -15.87 5.88 -11.79
C SER A 297 -14.51 5.54 -12.40
N TYR A 298 -14.09 4.27 -12.31
CA TYR A 298 -12.91 3.76 -13.00
C TYR A 298 -13.12 3.88 -14.51
N GLU A 299 -14.15 3.27 -15.09
CA GLU A 299 -14.49 3.37 -16.52
C GLU A 299 -14.53 4.84 -17.02
N GLU A 300 -15.12 5.77 -16.28
CA GLU A 300 -15.12 7.20 -16.63
C GLU A 300 -13.74 7.84 -16.52
N MET A 301 -12.92 7.49 -15.52
CA MET A 301 -11.55 7.99 -15.38
C MET A 301 -10.63 7.48 -16.49
N PHE A 302 -10.79 6.22 -16.93
CA PHE A 302 -10.03 5.65 -18.05
C PHE A 302 -10.61 6.06 -19.41
N GLY A 303 -11.93 6.22 -19.48
CA GLY A 303 -12.66 6.72 -20.64
C GLY A 303 -12.59 8.24 -20.82
N MET A 304 -12.16 8.98 -19.79
CA MET A 304 -11.93 10.42 -19.86
C MET A 304 -10.93 10.75 -20.96
N GLY A 305 -9.90 9.93 -21.16
CA GLY A 305 -8.95 10.08 -22.27
C GLY A 305 -9.56 9.87 -23.67
N GLU A 306 -10.69 9.17 -23.78
CA GLU A 306 -11.42 8.94 -25.04
C GLU A 306 -12.61 9.91 -25.25
N ARG A 307 -13.25 10.37 -24.16
CA ARG A 307 -14.48 11.19 -24.19
C ARG A 307 -14.25 12.68 -24.01
N LEU A 308 -13.22 13.08 -23.28
CA LEU A 308 -12.80 14.48 -23.27
C LEU A 308 -12.22 14.74 -24.66
N GLY A 309 -12.88 15.63 -25.41
CA GLY A 309 -12.35 16.10 -26.67
C GLY A 309 -11.00 16.80 -26.50
N ASP A 310 -10.70 17.74 -27.39
CA ASP A 310 -9.43 18.44 -27.37
C ASP A 310 -9.22 19.29 -26.08
N MET A 311 -8.52 18.75 -25.09
CA MET A 311 -8.16 19.42 -23.82
C MET A 311 -6.88 20.27 -23.93
N ARG A 312 -6.31 20.42 -25.13
CA ARG A 312 -5.18 21.32 -25.40
C ARG A 312 -5.39 22.77 -24.92
N PRO A 313 -6.60 23.35 -24.92
CA PRO A 313 -6.82 24.72 -24.44
C PRO A 313 -6.68 24.89 -22.92
N ALA A 314 -6.90 23.82 -22.14
CA ALA A 314 -6.89 23.85 -20.67
C ALA A 314 -5.63 23.17 -20.08
N SER A 315 -4.67 22.79 -20.92
CA SER A 315 -3.48 22.05 -20.53
C SER A 315 -2.20 22.75 -20.98
N TYR A 316 -1.09 22.42 -20.34
CA TYR A 316 0.23 22.93 -20.69
C TYR A 316 1.06 21.85 -21.37
N LEU A 317 1.59 22.13 -22.55
CA LEU A 317 2.51 21.22 -23.24
C LEU A 317 3.85 21.16 -22.50
N LEU A 318 4.30 19.96 -22.15
CA LEU A 318 5.62 19.76 -21.56
C LEU A 318 6.71 20.04 -22.60
N ASP A 319 7.48 21.10 -22.39
CA ASP A 319 8.59 21.53 -23.23
C ASP A 319 9.84 20.71 -22.91
N VAL A 320 9.83 19.46 -23.36
CA VAL A 320 10.93 18.52 -23.22
C VAL A 320 11.08 17.72 -24.50
N PHE A 321 12.30 17.23 -24.75
CA PHE A 321 12.55 16.35 -25.87
C PHE A 321 12.07 14.93 -25.55
N LEU A 322 10.77 14.68 -25.71
CA LEU A 322 10.16 13.35 -25.67
C LEU A 322 9.58 13.02 -27.05
N PRO A 323 9.51 11.74 -27.42
CA PRO A 323 8.89 11.32 -28.68
C PRO A 323 7.35 11.34 -28.64
N ILE A 324 6.77 12.02 -27.66
CA ILE A 324 5.33 12.16 -27.42
C ILE A 324 5.04 13.60 -27.03
N ASP A 325 3.87 14.10 -27.44
CA ASP A 325 3.35 15.37 -26.95
C ASP A 325 2.59 15.11 -25.64
N LEU A 326 3.18 15.49 -24.52
CA LEU A 326 2.61 15.32 -23.18
C LEU A 326 2.00 16.64 -22.68
N TYR A 327 0.69 16.63 -22.50
CA TYR A 327 -0.09 17.75 -21.98
C TYR A 327 -0.36 17.57 -20.49
N ILE A 328 -0.07 18.60 -19.70
CA ILE A 328 -0.19 18.60 -18.24
C ILE A 328 -1.43 19.38 -17.82
N LEU A 329 -2.26 18.76 -16.97
CA LEU A 329 -3.35 19.40 -16.26
C LEU A 329 -3.02 19.38 -14.76
N ASP A 330 -2.92 20.57 -14.16
CA ASP A 330 -2.64 20.70 -12.73
C ASP A 330 -3.95 20.79 -11.94
N LEU A 331 -4.16 19.84 -11.03
CA LEU A 331 -5.29 19.78 -10.09
C LEU A 331 -5.02 20.61 -8.83
N GLY A 332 -3.77 21.07 -8.64
CA GLY A 332 -3.32 21.85 -7.49
C GLY A 332 -1.97 21.35 -6.97
N GLY A 333 -1.01 22.27 -6.82
CA GLY A 333 0.32 21.96 -6.26
C GLY A 333 1.22 21.09 -7.15
N GLY A 334 0.76 20.72 -8.36
CA GLY A 334 1.54 19.93 -9.32
C GLY A 334 2.58 20.77 -10.07
N LEU A 335 2.35 22.06 -10.25
CA LEU A 335 3.31 23.04 -10.78
C LEU A 335 3.79 23.99 -9.68
N LYS A 336 5.08 24.37 -9.72
CA LYS A 336 5.66 25.32 -8.73
C LYS A 336 5.05 26.71 -8.85
N GLU A 337 4.77 27.12 -10.08
CA GLU A 337 4.19 28.42 -10.43
C GLU A 337 3.30 28.24 -11.66
N LEU A 338 2.28 29.10 -11.79
CA LEU A 338 1.44 29.15 -12.99
C LEU A 338 2.28 29.58 -14.21
N PRO A 339 2.33 28.79 -15.29
CA PRO A 339 3.14 29.10 -16.46
C PRO A 339 2.63 30.35 -17.18
N LYS A 340 3.56 31.22 -17.61
CA LYS A 340 3.27 32.34 -18.51
C LYS A 340 3.25 31.84 -19.96
N GLY A 341 2.21 31.08 -20.34
CA GLY A 341 2.05 30.52 -21.68
C GLY A 341 1.44 29.12 -21.68
N ASN A 342 1.46 28.44 -22.82
CA ASN A 342 0.91 27.08 -22.99
C ASN A 342 1.98 25.98 -22.85
N LYS A 343 3.17 26.32 -22.34
CA LYS A 343 4.30 25.40 -22.19
C LYS A 343 4.84 25.37 -20.76
N VAL A 344 5.23 24.19 -20.31
CA VAL A 344 5.84 23.94 -19.00
C VAL A 344 7.17 23.25 -19.18
N LYS A 345 8.24 23.72 -18.53
CA LYS A 345 9.52 23.02 -18.49
C LYS A 345 9.54 21.98 -17.36
N PRO A 346 10.32 20.88 -17.48
CA PRO A 346 10.47 19.90 -16.40
C PRO A 346 10.87 20.50 -15.04
N SER A 347 11.65 21.60 -15.03
CA SER A 347 12.07 22.29 -13.81
C SER A 347 10.93 23.00 -13.05
N GLN A 348 9.82 23.28 -13.73
CA GLN A 348 8.64 23.95 -13.18
C GLN A 348 7.64 22.96 -12.56
N ILE A 349 7.84 21.65 -12.74
CA ILE A 349 7.00 20.62 -12.14
C ILE A 349 7.36 20.53 -10.65
N ALA A 350 6.35 20.62 -9.79
CA ALA A 350 6.43 20.38 -8.35
C ALA A 350 6.06 18.93 -7.99
N SER A 351 5.11 18.34 -8.75
CA SER A 351 4.60 16.98 -8.59
C SER A 351 5.73 15.97 -8.41
N ILE A 352 5.78 15.35 -7.23
CA ILE A 352 6.75 14.30 -6.89
C ILE A 352 6.64 13.12 -7.87
N PRO A 353 5.45 12.54 -8.12
CA PRO A 353 5.34 11.37 -8.99
C PRO A 353 5.68 11.68 -10.44
N LEU A 354 5.26 12.82 -11.00
CA LEU A 354 5.58 13.17 -12.38
C LEU A 354 7.08 13.39 -12.58
N ARG A 355 7.77 14.04 -11.63
CA ARG A 355 9.22 14.21 -11.69
C ARG A 355 9.97 12.89 -11.68
N ALA A 356 9.55 11.94 -10.83
CA ALA A 356 10.15 10.62 -10.77
C ALA A 356 9.96 9.86 -12.10
N LEU A 357 8.74 9.89 -12.66
CA LEU A 357 8.46 9.28 -13.95
C LEU A 357 9.30 9.90 -15.08
N LEU A 358 9.38 11.24 -15.15
CA LEU A 358 10.16 11.95 -16.16
C LEU A 358 11.66 11.71 -16.04
N SER A 359 12.20 11.58 -14.82
CA SER A 359 13.60 11.18 -14.59
C SER A 359 13.92 9.89 -15.33
N GLY A 360 13.01 8.92 -15.26
CA GLY A 360 13.13 7.64 -15.95
C GLY A 360 12.99 7.75 -17.46
N MET A 361 11.99 8.50 -17.94
CA MET A 361 11.78 8.67 -19.38
C MET A 361 12.91 9.41 -20.08
N LEU A 362 13.62 10.31 -19.37
CA LEU A 362 14.68 11.14 -19.91
C LEU A 362 16.09 10.56 -19.70
N HIS A 363 16.17 9.35 -19.15
CA HIS A 363 17.41 8.68 -18.80
C HIS A 363 18.39 8.61 -20.00
N GLU A 364 19.64 9.02 -19.79
CA GLU A 364 20.62 9.28 -20.86
C GLU A 364 20.95 8.07 -21.73
N LYS A 365 20.98 6.88 -21.12
CA LYS A 365 21.27 5.61 -21.82
C LYS A 365 20.12 5.12 -22.71
N ILE A 366 18.92 5.71 -22.62
CA ILE A 366 17.80 5.34 -23.47
C ILE A 366 17.92 6.13 -24.77
N PRO A 367 18.03 5.47 -25.95
CA PRO A 367 18.17 6.17 -27.22
C PRO A 367 17.00 7.11 -27.49
N ARG A 368 17.31 8.40 -27.70
CA ARG A 368 16.32 9.47 -27.92
C ARG A 368 15.78 9.52 -29.36
N PHE A 369 16.52 8.95 -30.32
CA PHE A 369 16.17 8.87 -31.73
C PHE A 369 16.42 7.47 -32.29
N GLY A 370 15.58 7.06 -33.24
CA GLY A 370 15.88 6.04 -34.23
C GLY A 370 15.21 4.66 -34.00
N PRO A 371 14.69 4.02 -35.05
CA PRO A 371 14.33 2.61 -35.00
C PRO A 371 15.59 1.74 -34.97
N ARG A 372 15.63 0.72 -34.09
CA ARG A 372 16.52 -0.45 -34.21
C ARG A 372 15.56 -1.65 -34.18
N PHE A 373 15.42 -2.54 -35.17
CA PHE A 373 16.34 -3.10 -36.16
C PHE A 373 15.65 -3.20 -37.53
N MET A 374 16.42 -3.07 -38.62
CA MET A 374 15.96 -3.16 -39.99
C MET A 374 15.45 -4.56 -40.37
N ASP A 375 14.28 -4.62 -41.01
CA ASP A 375 14.24 -5.15 -42.38
C ASP A 375 13.53 -4.11 -43.26
N LEU A 376 14.32 -3.42 -44.09
CA LEU A 376 13.84 -2.40 -45.04
C LEU A 376 12.80 -2.98 -46.01
N GLY A 377 12.75 -4.31 -46.20
CA GLY A 377 11.74 -4.98 -47.03
C GLY A 377 10.35 -5.04 -46.40
N GLY A 378 10.26 -5.22 -45.07
CA GLY A 378 8.98 -5.32 -44.36
C GLY A 378 8.29 -3.98 -44.18
N PHE A 379 9.06 -2.95 -43.82
CA PHE A 379 8.54 -1.59 -43.60
C PHE A 379 8.07 -0.94 -44.91
N PHE A 380 8.82 -1.10 -46.03
CA PHE A 380 8.37 -0.61 -47.34
C PHE A 380 7.08 -1.30 -47.81
N SER A 381 6.84 -2.57 -47.47
CA SER A 381 5.60 -3.26 -47.86
C SER A 381 4.37 -2.75 -47.10
N VAL A 382 4.55 -2.38 -45.82
CA VAL A 382 3.50 -1.78 -44.99
C VAL A 382 3.26 -0.33 -45.41
N MET A 383 4.32 0.45 -45.66
CA MET A 383 4.21 1.81 -46.20
C MET A 383 3.57 1.85 -47.59
N MET A 384 3.89 0.91 -48.49
CA MET A 384 3.27 0.81 -49.83
C MET A 384 1.80 0.39 -49.77
N ARG A 385 1.39 -0.43 -48.78
CA ARG A 385 -0.04 -0.71 -48.53
C ARG A 385 -0.81 0.53 -48.05
N HIS A 386 -0.15 1.39 -47.28
CA HIS A 386 -0.77 2.61 -46.75
C HIS A 386 -0.74 3.79 -47.73
N ALA A 387 0.18 3.82 -48.70
CA ALA A 387 0.21 4.83 -49.76
C ALA A 387 -0.98 4.74 -50.74
N THR A 388 -1.69 3.60 -50.77
CA THR A 388 -2.89 3.40 -51.61
C THR A 388 -4.20 3.73 -50.91
N THR A 389 -4.17 4.11 -49.63
CA THR A 389 -5.33 4.51 -48.83
C THR A 389 -5.23 6.00 -48.49
N ALA A 390 -6.35 6.72 -48.65
CA ALA A 390 -6.44 8.18 -48.78
C ALA A 390 -5.67 9.02 -47.73
N PRO A 391 -5.27 10.27 -48.07
CA PRO A 391 -4.45 11.15 -47.22
C PRO A 391 -5.10 11.62 -45.91
N GLU A 392 -6.37 11.27 -45.64
CA GLU A 392 -7.07 11.73 -44.44
C GLU A 392 -6.65 10.99 -43.15
N GLN A 393 -5.86 9.90 -43.25
CA GLN A 393 -5.44 9.08 -42.11
C GLN A 393 -4.08 9.46 -41.48
N GLU A 394 -3.37 10.47 -42.00
CA GLU A 394 -2.08 10.91 -41.41
C GLU A 394 -2.23 11.56 -40.02
N ARG A 395 -3.45 11.94 -39.60
CA ARG A 395 -3.70 12.52 -38.27
C ARG A 395 -3.75 11.51 -37.12
N SER A 396 -3.76 10.20 -37.40
CA SER A 396 -3.96 9.16 -36.37
C SER A 396 -2.71 8.81 -35.55
N PHE A 397 -1.55 9.39 -35.84
CA PHE A 397 -0.26 9.00 -35.21
C PHE A 397 0.22 9.90 -34.05
N GLN A 398 -0.53 10.94 -33.68
CA GLN A 398 -0.20 11.84 -32.56
C GLN A 398 -1.45 12.17 -31.74
N GLU A 399 -2.06 11.15 -31.14
CA GLU A 399 -3.05 11.43 -30.09
C GLU A 399 -2.32 12.03 -28.87
N PRO A 400 -2.85 13.13 -28.30
CA PRO A 400 -2.19 13.81 -27.19
C PRO A 400 -2.13 12.88 -25.97
N CYS A 401 -0.94 12.78 -25.37
CA CYS A 401 -0.79 12.13 -24.08
C CYS A 401 -1.13 13.15 -22.98
N TYR A 402 -1.79 12.72 -21.91
CA TYR A 402 -2.19 13.60 -20.81
C TYR A 402 -1.59 13.15 -19.49
N ALA A 403 -1.21 14.12 -18.67
CA ALA A 403 -0.82 13.93 -17.28
C ALA A 403 -1.66 14.85 -16.39
N LEU A 404 -2.58 14.28 -15.61
CA LEU A 404 -3.28 14.99 -14.55
C LEU A 404 -2.42 14.87 -13.29
N ILE A 405 -2.04 16.00 -12.70
CA ILE A 405 -1.07 16.03 -11.60
C ILE A 405 -1.58 16.84 -10.41
N SER A 406 -1.12 16.45 -9.22
CA SER A 406 -1.02 17.29 -8.03
C SER A 406 0.41 17.22 -7.48
N ASP A 407 0.67 17.86 -6.35
CA ASP A 407 1.88 17.67 -5.53
C ASP A 407 2.25 16.17 -5.29
N HIS A 408 1.25 15.35 -4.96
CA HIS A 408 1.37 13.95 -4.57
C HIS A 408 0.71 12.96 -5.54
N TYR A 409 -0.17 13.41 -6.43
CA TYR A 409 -0.92 12.54 -7.34
C TYR A 409 -0.47 12.66 -8.79
N LEU A 410 -0.52 11.56 -9.53
CA LEU A 410 -0.33 11.52 -10.98
C LEU A 410 -1.26 10.49 -11.60
N ASN A 411 -2.05 10.93 -12.57
CA ASN A 411 -2.66 10.08 -13.58
C ASN A 411 -2.02 10.40 -14.94
N TYR A 412 -1.25 9.47 -15.47
CA TYR A 412 -0.59 9.58 -16.76
C TYR A 412 -1.26 8.63 -17.74
N THR A 413 -1.80 9.18 -18.83
CA THR A 413 -2.38 8.43 -19.92
C THR A 413 -1.57 8.70 -21.18
N ALA A 414 -1.01 7.64 -21.76
CA ALA A 414 -0.26 7.74 -23.01
C ALA A 414 -0.83 6.81 -24.07
N ARG A 415 -1.01 7.40 -25.25
CA ARG A 415 -1.46 6.73 -26.46
C ARG A 415 -0.44 6.99 -27.55
N VAL A 416 0.39 5.99 -27.84
CA VAL A 416 1.50 6.09 -28.78
C VAL A 416 1.29 5.09 -29.90
N GLY A 417 0.71 5.53 -31.00
CA GLY A 417 0.24 4.66 -32.08
C GLY A 417 -0.79 3.65 -31.55
N TYR A 418 -0.44 2.37 -31.54
CA TYR A 418 -1.31 1.26 -31.10
C TYR A 418 -1.08 0.81 -29.65
N HIS A 419 -0.22 1.51 -28.89
CA HIS A 419 0.01 1.23 -27.47
C HIS A 419 -0.76 2.19 -26.59
N PHE A 420 -1.39 1.63 -25.57
CA PHE A 420 -2.10 2.35 -24.53
C PHE A 420 -1.51 2.00 -23.18
N SER A 421 -1.09 3.02 -22.43
CA SER A 421 -0.61 2.84 -21.06
C SER A 421 -1.23 3.88 -20.16
N VAL A 422 -1.74 3.42 -19.03
CA VAL A 422 -2.26 4.30 -17.97
C VAL A 422 -1.52 3.99 -16.69
N LEU A 423 -1.01 5.03 -16.06
CA LEU A 423 -0.31 4.97 -14.80
C LEU A 423 -1.01 5.90 -13.82
N ASP A 424 -1.52 5.34 -12.74
CA ASP A 424 -2.18 6.04 -11.65
C ASP A 424 -1.37 5.84 -10.37
N THR A 425 -0.98 6.92 -9.70
CA THR A 425 -0.12 6.82 -8.53
C THR A 425 -0.34 7.97 -7.54
N TYR A 426 -0.20 7.64 -6.26
CA TYR A 426 -0.11 8.60 -5.17
C TYR A 426 1.21 8.41 -4.44
N CYS A 427 1.94 9.51 -4.22
CA CYS A 427 3.29 9.55 -3.68
C CYS A 427 3.39 10.58 -2.57
N SER A 428 3.37 10.12 -1.32
CA SER A 428 3.41 10.93 -0.11
C SER A 428 4.46 10.41 0.88
N PRO A 429 4.84 11.19 1.91
CA PRO A 429 5.69 10.70 2.99
C PRO A 429 5.07 9.56 3.81
N THR A 430 3.75 9.34 3.70
CA THR A 430 3.01 8.33 4.46
C THR A 430 2.95 7.03 3.65
N PRO A 431 3.70 5.96 4.00
CA PRO A 431 3.82 4.78 3.13
C PRO A 431 2.48 4.13 2.80
N ASN A 432 1.57 4.06 3.78
CA ASN A 432 0.24 3.45 3.63
C ASN A 432 -0.66 4.12 2.57
N LYS A 433 -0.42 5.38 2.23
CA LYS A 433 -1.17 6.10 1.18
C LYS A 433 -0.57 5.87 -0.20
N ASN A 434 0.67 5.42 -0.28
CA ASN A 434 1.39 5.34 -1.53
C ASN A 434 0.98 4.11 -2.30
N TYR A 435 0.73 4.31 -3.60
CA TYR A 435 0.46 3.22 -4.51
C TYR A 435 0.91 3.56 -5.92
N ILE A 436 1.13 2.52 -6.71
CA ILE A 436 1.32 2.57 -8.15
C ILE A 436 0.35 1.57 -8.75
N SER A 437 -0.45 2.00 -9.73
CA SER A 437 -1.30 1.16 -10.55
C SER A 437 -0.97 1.44 -12.01
N LEU A 438 -0.38 0.46 -12.69
CA LEU A 438 0.00 0.55 -14.10
C LEU A 438 -0.82 -0.45 -14.91
N MET A 439 -1.48 0.05 -15.95
CA MET A 439 -2.09 -0.75 -17.00
C MET A 439 -1.33 -0.51 -18.30
N PHE A 440 -0.96 -1.59 -18.98
CA PHE A 440 -0.33 -1.54 -20.30
C PHE A 440 -1.07 -2.47 -21.25
N ARG A 441 -1.44 -1.99 -22.43
CA ARG A 441 -2.17 -2.75 -23.47
C ARG A 441 -1.74 -2.37 -24.88
N GLY A 442 -1.76 -3.35 -25.79
CA GLY A 442 -1.76 -3.12 -27.24
C GLY A 442 -0.39 -3.10 -27.94
N GLY A 443 -0.43 -2.85 -29.26
CA GLY A 443 0.72 -2.76 -30.17
C GLY A 443 0.38 -2.89 -31.66
N ALA A 444 1.36 -2.57 -32.51
CA ALA A 444 1.20 -2.49 -33.96
C ALA A 444 1.43 -3.85 -34.66
N ALA A 445 2.03 -4.80 -33.95
CA ALA A 445 2.39 -6.12 -34.46
C ALA A 445 1.25 -7.15 -34.35
N ASP A 446 1.48 -8.33 -34.94
CA ASP A 446 0.58 -9.48 -34.81
C ASP A 446 0.40 -9.90 -33.34
N TYR A 447 -0.73 -10.55 -33.04
CA TYR A 447 -1.14 -10.91 -31.68
C TYR A 447 -0.04 -11.65 -30.89
N SER A 448 0.73 -12.53 -31.55
CA SER A 448 1.78 -13.30 -30.87
C SER A 448 2.93 -12.43 -30.35
N ARG A 449 3.34 -11.41 -31.12
CA ARG A 449 4.41 -10.49 -30.73
C ARG A 449 3.98 -9.53 -29.62
N ARG A 450 2.72 -9.08 -29.63
CA ARG A 450 2.15 -8.24 -28.56
C ARG A 450 2.08 -9.00 -27.24
N ALA A 451 1.65 -10.26 -27.26
CA ALA A 451 1.65 -11.12 -26.08
C ALA A 451 3.06 -11.33 -25.51
N ARG A 452 4.08 -11.51 -26.35
CA ARG A 452 5.48 -11.63 -25.91
C ARG A 452 6.00 -10.36 -25.24
N ARG A 453 5.68 -9.18 -25.78
CA ARG A 453 6.01 -7.91 -25.15
C ARG A 453 5.33 -7.75 -23.80
N ALA A 454 4.04 -8.06 -23.73
CA ALA A 454 3.29 -8.02 -22.47
C ALA A 454 3.93 -8.95 -21.43
N ALA A 455 4.35 -10.15 -21.83
CA ALA A 455 5.07 -11.09 -20.96
C ALA A 455 6.43 -10.55 -20.48
N ALA A 456 7.22 -9.93 -21.37
CA ALA A 456 8.51 -9.32 -20.99
C ALA A 456 8.32 -8.16 -20.01
N ILE A 457 7.36 -7.26 -20.27
CA ILE A 457 6.99 -6.16 -19.37
C ILE A 457 6.54 -6.70 -18.02
N ALA A 458 5.68 -7.72 -18.01
CA ALA A 458 5.23 -8.36 -16.77
C ALA A 458 6.39 -8.96 -15.98
N GLY A 459 7.36 -9.58 -16.66
CA GLY A 459 8.59 -10.12 -16.05
C GLY A 459 9.44 -9.03 -15.38
N VAL A 460 9.63 -7.89 -16.06
CA VAL A 460 10.34 -6.73 -15.47
C VAL A 460 9.60 -6.19 -14.26
N LEU A 461 8.28 -5.97 -14.36
CA LEU A 461 7.49 -5.39 -13.26
C LEU A 461 7.47 -6.30 -12.02
N ARG A 462 7.43 -7.63 -12.19
CA ARG A 462 7.61 -8.58 -11.08
C ARG A 462 8.99 -8.49 -10.45
N HIS A 463 10.05 -8.38 -11.26
CA HIS A 463 11.40 -8.20 -10.74
C HIS A 463 11.55 -6.89 -9.95
N LEU A 464 10.82 -5.85 -10.34
CA LEU A 464 10.74 -4.59 -9.60
C LEU A 464 9.95 -4.69 -8.29
N GLY A 465 9.32 -5.83 -7.97
CA GLY A 465 8.56 -6.04 -6.74
C GLY A 465 7.09 -5.60 -6.82
N LEU A 466 6.54 -5.38 -8.03
CA LEU A 466 5.12 -5.11 -8.20
C LEU A 466 4.34 -6.43 -8.28
N SER A 467 3.12 -6.42 -7.75
CA SER A 467 2.15 -7.48 -8.02
C SER A 467 1.65 -7.33 -9.47
N VAL A 468 1.71 -8.39 -10.28
CA VAL A 468 1.40 -8.31 -11.72
C VAL A 468 0.43 -9.42 -12.14
N SER A 469 -0.69 -9.03 -12.76
CA SER A 469 -1.55 -9.92 -13.51
C SER A 469 -1.38 -9.70 -15.01
N LEU A 470 -1.26 -10.80 -15.75
CA LEU A 470 -1.11 -10.81 -17.20
C LEU A 470 -2.34 -11.50 -17.80
N ALA A 471 -3.10 -10.77 -18.61
CA ALA A 471 -4.25 -11.29 -19.34
C ALA A 471 -4.01 -11.00 -20.84
N GLN A 472 -3.60 -12.02 -21.59
CA GLN A 472 -3.28 -11.92 -23.02
C GLN A 472 -2.22 -10.84 -23.32
N ASP A 473 -2.60 -9.72 -23.93
CA ASP A 473 -1.74 -8.58 -24.28
C ASP A 473 -1.83 -7.42 -23.29
N THR A 474 -2.57 -7.62 -22.19
CA THR A 474 -2.81 -6.63 -21.15
C THR A 474 -2.03 -6.99 -19.90
N VAL A 475 -1.23 -6.05 -19.41
CA VAL A 475 -0.48 -6.15 -18.16
C VAL A 475 -1.10 -5.18 -17.15
N ASN A 476 -1.53 -5.70 -16.00
CA ASN A 476 -1.90 -4.88 -14.87
C ASN A 476 -0.88 -5.11 -13.76
N ALA A 477 -0.28 -4.03 -13.25
CA ALA A 477 0.69 -4.08 -12.17
C ALA A 477 0.30 -3.12 -11.04
N ARG A 478 0.45 -3.57 -9.79
CA ARG A 478 0.15 -2.80 -8.59
C ARG A 478 1.23 -2.89 -7.55
N LEU A 479 1.52 -1.77 -6.91
CA LEU A 479 2.32 -1.63 -5.70
C LEU A 479 1.52 -0.80 -4.69
N GLY A 480 1.58 -1.16 -3.41
CA GLY A 480 0.96 -0.38 -2.35
C GLY A 480 1.80 -0.41 -1.09
N LYS A 481 1.58 0.54 -0.18
CA LYS A 481 2.25 0.64 1.13
C LYS A 481 3.77 0.83 1.07
N ALA A 482 4.29 1.27 -0.07
CA ALA A 482 5.72 1.53 -0.24
C ALA A 482 6.11 2.89 0.36
N THR A 483 7.36 3.01 0.81
CA THR A 483 7.91 4.30 1.24
C THR A 483 7.93 5.30 0.07
N LEU A 484 8.09 6.59 0.38
CA LEU A 484 8.19 7.62 -0.66
C LEU A 484 9.39 7.35 -1.60
N GLU A 485 10.53 6.96 -1.03
CA GLU A 485 11.76 6.66 -1.79
C GLU A 485 11.55 5.44 -2.69
N GLU A 486 11.03 4.34 -2.15
CA GLU A 486 10.72 3.16 -2.96
C GLU A 486 9.73 3.49 -4.09
N THR A 487 8.67 4.24 -3.80
CA THR A 487 7.65 4.59 -4.81
C THR A 487 8.27 5.44 -5.93
N ARG A 488 9.14 6.40 -5.59
CA ARG A 488 9.87 7.23 -6.56
C ARG A 488 10.82 6.39 -7.40
N ASP A 489 11.59 5.49 -6.78
CA ASP A 489 12.53 4.62 -7.47
C ASP A 489 11.80 3.69 -8.45
N LYS A 490 10.65 3.12 -8.03
CA LYS A 490 9.81 2.30 -8.92
C LYS A 490 9.21 3.13 -10.06
N LEU A 491 8.74 4.35 -9.80
CA LEU A 491 8.24 5.25 -10.86
C LEU A 491 9.32 5.63 -11.86
N GLU A 492 10.54 5.86 -11.41
CA GLU A 492 11.68 6.09 -12.31
C GLU A 492 11.94 4.87 -13.20
N MET A 493 11.97 3.67 -12.62
CA MET A 493 12.13 2.44 -13.40
C MET A 493 10.96 2.20 -14.37
N ILE A 494 9.73 2.54 -13.99
CA ILE A 494 8.56 2.49 -14.88
C ILE A 494 8.71 3.49 -16.03
N GLY A 495 9.20 4.71 -15.75
CA GLY A 495 9.49 5.71 -16.80
C GLY A 495 10.49 5.19 -17.83
N ARG A 496 11.56 4.53 -17.36
CA ARG A 496 12.54 3.86 -18.25
C ARG A 496 11.89 2.73 -19.05
N LEU A 497 11.06 1.92 -18.41
CA LEU A 497 10.35 0.79 -19.03
C LEU A 497 9.44 1.26 -20.18
N LEU A 498 8.65 2.32 -19.95
CA LEU A 498 7.74 2.87 -20.95
C LEU A 498 8.47 3.36 -22.20
N GLN A 499 9.66 3.95 -22.04
CA GLN A 499 10.48 4.39 -23.18
C GLN A 499 11.25 3.26 -23.83
N PHE A 500 11.81 2.33 -23.04
CA PHE A 500 12.59 1.20 -23.55
C PHE A 500 11.73 0.28 -24.42
N PHE A 501 10.56 -0.15 -23.94
CA PHE A 501 9.70 -1.07 -24.69
C PHE A 501 8.92 -0.42 -25.82
N ARG A 502 9.07 0.89 -26.05
CA ARG A 502 8.38 1.62 -27.12
C ARG A 502 8.64 0.96 -28.48
N GLN A 503 7.58 0.49 -29.14
CA GLN A 503 7.63 -0.16 -30.47
C GLN A 503 8.56 -1.38 -30.59
N MET A 504 8.94 -2.02 -29.48
CA MET A 504 9.79 -3.23 -29.50
C MET A 504 9.03 -4.52 -29.87
N ASP A 505 7.70 -4.45 -30.01
CA ASP A 505 6.87 -5.60 -30.41
C ASP A 505 7.27 -6.14 -31.79
N ALA A 506 7.65 -5.27 -32.73
CA ALA A 506 8.14 -5.69 -34.04
C ALA A 506 9.40 -6.57 -33.96
N ALA A 507 10.28 -6.34 -32.99
CA ALA A 507 11.53 -7.07 -32.78
C ALA A 507 11.36 -8.40 -32.02
N MET A 508 10.20 -8.64 -31.40
CA MET A 508 9.95 -9.84 -30.57
C MET A 508 9.39 -11.02 -31.39
N ALA A 509 10.16 -11.49 -32.37
CA ALA A 509 9.74 -12.60 -33.24
C ALA A 509 9.68 -13.97 -32.53
N THR A 510 10.40 -14.14 -31.42
CA THR A 510 10.50 -15.39 -30.65
C THR A 510 10.46 -15.11 -29.15
N ASP A 511 10.16 -16.12 -28.35
CA ASP A 511 10.12 -15.99 -26.88
C ASP A 511 11.51 -15.73 -26.28
N GLU A 512 12.57 -16.15 -26.99
CA GLU A 512 13.96 -15.86 -26.63
C GLU A 512 14.28 -14.38 -26.72
N HIS A 513 13.83 -13.69 -27.78
CA HIS A 513 13.96 -12.24 -27.90
C HIS A 513 13.27 -11.51 -26.73
N ALA A 514 12.08 -11.98 -26.31
CA ALA A 514 11.35 -11.38 -25.20
C ALA A 514 12.12 -11.52 -23.86
N ARG A 515 12.69 -12.69 -23.57
CA ARG A 515 13.54 -12.92 -22.39
C ARG A 515 14.81 -12.07 -22.43
N LEU A 516 15.44 -11.99 -23.59
CA LEU A 516 16.66 -11.22 -23.81
C LEU A 516 16.45 -9.72 -23.54
N PHE A 517 15.35 -9.15 -24.03
CA PHE A 517 15.01 -7.75 -23.75
C PHE A 517 14.62 -7.51 -22.28
N GLN A 518 13.94 -8.46 -21.66
CA GLN A 518 13.67 -8.42 -20.22
C GLN A 518 14.97 -8.39 -19.41
N GLU A 519 15.93 -9.27 -19.71
CA GLU A 519 17.22 -9.31 -19.03
C GLU A 519 18.05 -8.05 -19.27
N ALA A 520 18.08 -7.54 -20.50
CA ALA A 520 18.79 -6.31 -20.84
C ALA A 520 18.27 -5.13 -20.00
N PHE A 521 16.94 -5.01 -19.86
CA PHE A 521 16.33 -3.99 -19.03
C PHE A 521 16.74 -4.13 -17.55
N ILE A 522 16.69 -5.35 -17.00
CA ILE A 522 17.06 -5.63 -15.61
C ILE A 522 18.54 -5.30 -15.35
N LYS A 523 19.42 -5.59 -16.31
CA LYS A 523 20.86 -5.27 -16.24
C LYS A 523 21.18 -3.80 -16.53
N GLY A 524 20.20 -2.99 -16.94
CA GLY A 524 20.39 -1.59 -17.32
C GLY A 524 21.08 -1.38 -18.68
N ASP A 525 21.09 -2.40 -19.54
CA ASP A 525 21.56 -2.36 -20.93
C ASP A 525 20.43 -1.82 -21.84
N TYR A 526 20.11 -0.54 -21.67
CA TYR A 526 19.01 0.11 -22.38
C TYR A 526 19.29 0.40 -23.87
N ASP A 527 20.56 0.31 -24.30
CA ASP A 527 20.97 0.47 -25.70
C ASP A 527 21.24 -0.87 -26.40
N LEU A 528 21.09 -2.00 -25.69
CA LEU A 528 21.29 -3.37 -26.15
C LEU A 528 22.71 -3.67 -26.64
N SER A 529 23.69 -2.87 -26.20
CA SER A 529 25.08 -2.96 -26.65
C SER A 529 25.78 -4.23 -26.16
N GLN A 530 25.45 -4.70 -24.95
CA GLN A 530 26.03 -5.93 -24.41
C GLN A 530 25.31 -7.17 -24.92
N THR A 531 24.04 -7.02 -25.29
CA THR A 531 23.16 -8.12 -25.62
C THR A 531 23.21 -8.53 -27.10
N THR A 532 23.60 -7.61 -28.00
CA THR A 532 23.69 -7.89 -29.45
C THR A 532 25.05 -8.36 -29.95
N GLY A 533 26.09 -8.35 -29.11
CA GLY A 533 27.44 -8.69 -29.52
C GLY A 533 28.01 -7.62 -30.46
N ASN A 534 29.21 -7.14 -30.15
CA ASN A 534 29.88 -6.09 -30.89
C ASN A 534 30.17 -6.56 -32.34
N ASN A 535 29.28 -6.25 -33.28
CA ASN A 535 29.46 -6.42 -34.72
C ASN A 535 29.12 -5.10 -35.44
N HIS A 536 29.87 -4.04 -35.08
CA HIS A 536 30.07 -2.91 -35.99
C HIS A 536 31.56 -2.84 -36.34
N PRO A 537 31.95 -3.02 -37.61
CA PRO A 537 33.31 -2.74 -38.03
C PRO A 537 33.56 -1.25 -37.88
N SER A 538 34.60 -0.92 -37.13
CA SER A 538 35.22 0.38 -37.04
C SER A 538 35.73 0.82 -38.42
N GLU A 539 34.94 1.59 -39.15
CA GLU A 539 35.45 2.47 -40.20
C GLU A 539 34.91 3.89 -39.99
N VAL A 540 35.55 4.61 -39.07
CA VAL A 540 35.64 6.06 -39.17
C VAL A 540 36.70 6.34 -40.24
N ARG A 541 36.27 6.46 -41.50
CA ARG A 541 37.05 7.21 -42.48
C ARG A 541 36.76 8.69 -42.25
N GLU A 542 37.73 9.34 -41.61
CA GLU A 542 37.96 10.77 -41.82
C GLU A 542 37.93 11.07 -43.31
N ASN A 543 37.19 12.10 -43.72
CA ASN A 543 37.62 12.89 -44.86
C ASN A 543 37.28 14.36 -44.64
N PRO A 544 38.17 15.26 -45.09
CA PRO A 544 38.24 16.63 -44.61
C PRO A 544 37.26 17.52 -45.36
N ARG A 545 36.84 18.59 -44.68
CA ARG A 545 36.10 19.71 -45.27
C ARG A 545 36.92 20.37 -46.38
N PRO A 546 36.23 20.96 -47.37
CA PRO A 546 36.43 22.36 -47.71
C PRO A 546 35.34 23.23 -47.07
#